data_AF-A0A4Q2XT32-F1
#
_entry.id   AF-A0A4Q2XT32-F1
#
_cell.length_a   1.000
_cell.length_b   1.000
_cell.length_c   1.000
_cell.angle_alpha   90.00
_cell.angle_beta   90.00
_cell.angle_gamma   90.00
#
_symmetry.space_group_name_H-M   'P 1'
#
loop_
_entity.id
_entity.type
_entity.pdbx_description
1 polymer ?
#
loop_
_entity_poly.entity_id
_entity_poly.type
_entity_poly.pdbx_seq_one_letter_code
_entity_poly.pdbx_strand_id
1 'polypeptide(L)'
;MSPAPSLNSVCIAFSKESDTKFYYAHLGEKADAVHLQLHLVNDADRKAITAEGAETLPWKPETWHQVKVTRNAADGTIKVWFDGKQVLSATDRTLGKGAIGLGSFDDLGSFRNVRITGE
;
A
#
# COMPACT_ATOMS: atom_id res chain seq x y z
N MET A 1 -27.71 4.01 -15.70
CA MET A 1 -26.46 3.23 -15.63
C MET A 1 -25.99 3.30 -14.19
N SER A 2 -25.86 2.17 -13.50
CA SER A 2 -25.11 2.17 -12.23
C SER A 2 -23.67 2.61 -12.54
N PRO A 3 -23.03 3.44 -11.70
CA PRO A 3 -21.63 3.76 -11.91
C PRO A 3 -20.82 2.46 -11.96
N ALA A 4 -19.77 2.43 -12.78
CA ALA A 4 -18.78 1.37 -12.70
C ALA A 4 -18.32 1.27 -11.23
N PRO A 5 -18.11 0.05 -10.69
CA PRO A 5 -17.57 -0.09 -9.34
C PRO A 5 -16.27 0.72 -9.28
N SER A 6 -16.22 1.71 -8.39
CA SER A 6 -14.98 2.43 -8.10
C SER A 6 -13.98 1.40 -7.59
N LEU A 7 -12.80 1.30 -8.19
CA LEU A 7 -11.78 0.39 -7.71
C LEU A 7 -11.15 0.91 -6.41
N ASN A 8 -11.40 2.19 -6.07
CA ASN A 8 -10.98 2.88 -4.86
C ASN A 8 -9.53 2.52 -4.54
N SER A 9 -8.62 2.88 -5.44
CA SER A 9 -7.26 2.40 -5.36
C SER A 9 -6.27 3.54 -5.10
N VAL A 10 -5.62 3.43 -3.94
CA VAL A 10 -4.49 4.26 -3.55
C VAL A 10 -3.24 3.42 -3.33
N CYS A 11 -2.10 4.01 -3.66
CA CYS A 11 -0.78 3.43 -3.53
C CYS A 11 0.05 4.25 -2.54
N ILE A 12 0.69 3.56 -1.59
CA ILE A 12 1.65 4.16 -0.66
C ILE A 12 2.99 3.50 -0.89
N ALA A 13 3.93 4.24 -1.50
CA ALA A 13 5.29 3.79 -1.72
C ALA A 13 6.18 4.13 -0.51
N PHE A 14 7.08 3.22 -0.16
CA PHE A 14 8.04 3.39 0.94
C PHE A 14 9.34 2.67 0.64
N SER A 15 10.41 3.05 1.35
CA SER A 15 11.78 2.62 1.02
C SER A 15 12.13 2.89 -0.44
N LYS A 16 11.65 4.01 -0.99
CA LYS A 16 11.89 4.38 -2.39
C LYS A 16 13.29 4.92 -2.58
N GLU A 17 14.13 4.17 -3.27
CA GLU A 17 15.51 4.54 -3.62
C GLU A 17 15.57 5.20 -5.00
N SER A 18 14.73 4.76 -5.95
CA SER A 18 14.62 5.29 -7.31
C SER A 18 13.18 5.11 -7.83
N ASP A 19 12.91 5.47 -9.10
CA ASP A 19 11.62 5.20 -9.76
C ASP A 19 11.44 3.72 -10.14
N THR A 20 12.46 2.89 -9.93
CA THR A 20 12.45 1.44 -10.20
C THR A 20 12.80 0.60 -8.96
N LYS A 21 12.95 1.23 -7.78
CA LYS A 21 13.29 0.56 -6.52
C LYS A 21 12.48 1.10 -5.36
N PHE A 22 11.42 0.39 -5.00
CA PHE A 22 10.55 0.74 -3.88
C PHE A 22 9.66 -0.43 -3.49
N TYR A 23 9.19 -0.42 -2.25
CA TYR A 23 7.98 -1.16 -1.89
C TYR A 23 6.76 -0.27 -2.08
N TYR A 24 5.60 -0.86 -2.31
CA TYR A 24 4.35 -0.14 -2.15
C TYR A 24 3.21 -1.02 -1.66
N ALA A 25 2.31 -0.42 -0.89
CA ALA A 25 1.00 -0.98 -0.58
C ALA A 25 0.00 -0.48 -1.61
N HIS A 26 -0.71 -1.41 -2.26
CA HIS A 26 -1.78 -1.12 -3.21
C HIS A 26 -3.12 -1.45 -2.54
N LEU A 27 -3.91 -0.45 -2.21
CA LEU A 27 -5.13 -0.59 -1.40
C LEU A 27 -6.38 -0.41 -2.25
N GLY A 28 -6.72 -1.43 -3.03
CA GLY A 28 -7.99 -1.53 -3.76
C GLY A 28 -9.09 -2.20 -2.93
N GLU A 29 -10.33 -2.13 -3.41
CA GLU A 29 -11.50 -2.66 -2.68
C GLU A 29 -11.53 -4.18 -2.54
N LYS A 30 -11.08 -4.92 -3.56
CA LYS A 30 -11.08 -6.38 -3.58
C LYS A 30 -9.70 -6.90 -3.93
N ALA A 31 -9.27 -7.95 -3.24
CA ALA A 31 -8.00 -8.60 -3.53
C ALA A 31 -8.01 -9.31 -4.87
N ASP A 32 -6.94 -9.10 -5.63
CA ASP A 32 -6.57 -9.90 -6.79
C ASP A 32 -5.03 -10.05 -6.85
N ALA A 33 -4.47 -10.41 -8.01
CA ALA A 33 -3.02 -10.57 -8.17
C ALA A 33 -2.23 -9.26 -8.01
N VAL A 34 -2.89 -8.10 -8.02
CA VAL A 34 -2.30 -6.75 -8.05
C VAL A 34 -2.93 -5.84 -6.99
N HIS A 35 -4.25 -5.87 -6.82
CA HIS A 35 -4.99 -5.03 -5.88
C HIS A 35 -5.05 -5.66 -4.50
N LEU A 36 -5.03 -4.81 -3.47
CA LEU A 36 -4.99 -5.19 -2.06
C LEU A 36 -3.77 -6.08 -1.76
N GLN A 37 -2.61 -5.61 -2.19
CA GLN A 37 -1.33 -6.31 -2.10
C GLN A 37 -0.21 -5.38 -1.62
N LEU A 38 0.80 -5.97 -0.99
CA LEU A 38 2.14 -5.41 -0.85
C LEU A 38 3.01 -5.89 -2.01
N HIS A 39 3.75 -4.97 -2.61
CA HIS A 39 4.62 -5.24 -3.74
C HIS A 39 6.04 -4.74 -3.50
N LEU A 40 6.99 -5.43 -4.12
CA LEU A 40 8.36 -4.99 -4.32
C LEU A 40 8.57 -4.68 -5.82
N VAL A 41 9.14 -3.52 -6.11
CA VAL A 41 9.72 -3.16 -7.40
C VAL A 41 11.22 -3.03 -7.18
N ASN A 42 12.02 -3.78 -7.92
CA ASN A 42 13.49 -3.77 -7.80
C ASN A 42 14.14 -4.03 -9.17
N ASP A 43 14.20 -2.97 -9.99
CA ASP A 43 14.67 -3.00 -11.38
C ASP A 43 13.96 -4.06 -12.26
N ALA A 44 12.71 -4.37 -11.91
CA ALA A 44 11.88 -5.35 -12.59
C ALA A 44 10.40 -5.01 -12.37
N ASP A 45 9.52 -5.71 -13.08
CA ASP A 45 8.08 -5.66 -12.83
C ASP A 45 7.75 -5.95 -11.35
N ARG A 46 6.63 -5.37 -10.90
CA ARG A 46 6.13 -5.55 -9.54
C ARG A 46 6.03 -7.04 -9.18
N LYS A 47 6.55 -7.39 -8.00
CA LYS A 47 6.39 -8.70 -7.39
C LYS A 47 5.51 -8.59 -6.16
N ALA A 48 4.40 -9.32 -6.09
CA ALA A 48 3.61 -9.43 -4.87
C ALA A 48 4.42 -10.13 -3.77
N ILE A 49 4.42 -9.54 -2.57
CA ILE A 49 5.15 -10.04 -1.38
C ILE A 49 4.23 -10.21 -0.16
N THR A 50 2.93 -9.98 -0.31
CA THR A 50 1.95 -10.18 0.76
C THR A 50 2.02 -11.61 1.29
N ALA A 51 2.20 -11.75 2.60
CA ALA A 51 2.13 -13.01 3.32
C ALA A 51 0.71 -13.28 3.85
N GLU A 52 0.10 -12.25 4.45
CA GLU A 52 -1.29 -12.30 4.91
C GLU A 52 -2.01 -11.06 4.38
N GLY A 53 -3.23 -11.24 3.88
CA GLY A 53 -4.03 -10.15 3.35
C GLY A 53 -5.52 -10.32 3.57
N ALA A 54 -6.22 -9.21 3.72
CA ALA A 54 -7.67 -9.17 3.67
C ALA A 54 -8.17 -9.47 2.26
N GLU A 55 -9.35 -10.08 2.14
CA GLU A 55 -9.99 -10.31 0.83
C GLU A 55 -10.64 -9.04 0.28
N THR A 56 -11.10 -8.15 1.17
CA THR A 56 -11.73 -6.88 0.81
C THR A 56 -11.36 -5.77 1.80
N LEU A 57 -11.45 -4.52 1.33
CA LEU A 57 -11.43 -3.33 2.17
C LEU A 57 -12.81 -2.67 2.17
N PRO A 58 -13.30 -2.19 3.34
CA PRO A 58 -14.60 -1.56 3.46
C PRO A 58 -14.55 -0.09 3.02
N TRP A 59 -14.15 0.17 1.78
CA TRP A 59 -14.20 1.52 1.22
C TRP A 59 -15.61 2.06 1.21
N LYS A 60 -15.75 3.34 1.53
CA LYS A 60 -17.02 4.06 1.52
C LYS A 60 -16.89 5.31 0.67
N PRO A 61 -17.82 5.54 -0.27
CA PRO A 61 -17.89 6.79 -1.01
C PRO A 61 -17.89 7.99 -0.08
N GLU A 62 -17.24 9.07 -0.52
CA GLU A 62 -17.19 10.37 0.18
C GLU A 62 -16.68 10.29 1.65
N THR A 63 -16.01 9.19 2.00
CA THR A 63 -15.51 8.93 3.35
C THR A 63 -13.99 8.90 3.37
N TRP A 64 -13.40 9.57 4.36
CA TRP A 64 -11.97 9.50 4.60
C TRP A 64 -11.65 8.28 5.46
N HIS A 65 -10.76 7.42 4.97
CA HIS A 65 -10.26 6.26 5.69
C HIS A 65 -8.86 6.50 6.24
N GLN A 66 -8.58 5.93 7.41
CA GLN A 66 -7.24 6.01 8.00
C GLN A 66 -6.39 4.85 7.53
N VAL A 67 -5.30 5.15 6.83
CA VAL A 67 -4.30 4.16 6.44
C VAL A 67 -3.02 4.37 7.24
N LYS A 68 -2.42 3.29 7.70
CA LYS A 68 -1.09 3.30 8.34
C LYS A 68 -0.23 2.22 7.70
N VAL A 69 1.02 2.54 7.43
CA VAL A 69 2.06 1.58 7.07
C VAL A 69 3.13 1.65 8.15
N THR A 70 3.59 0.50 8.65
CA THR A 70 4.79 0.43 9.49
C THR A 70 5.81 -0.48 8.84
N ARG A 71 7.07 -0.11 8.97
CA ARG A 71 8.19 -0.90 8.48
C ARG A 71 9.29 -0.94 9.53
N ASN A 72 9.74 -2.14 9.89
CA ASN A 72 11.02 -2.35 10.54
C ASN A 72 12.05 -2.87 9.52
N ALA A 73 13.10 -2.09 9.28
CA ALA A 73 14.13 -2.45 8.30
C ALA A 73 15.08 -3.54 8.76
N ALA A 74 15.31 -3.68 10.06
CA ALA A 74 16.20 -4.69 10.60
C ALA A 74 15.62 -6.09 10.42
N ASP A 75 14.34 -6.27 10.78
CA ASP A 75 13.68 -7.58 10.66
C ASP A 75 12.90 -7.78 9.35
N GLY A 76 12.69 -6.72 8.56
CA GLY A 76 12.00 -6.76 7.26
C GLY A 76 10.47 -6.68 7.35
N THR A 77 9.91 -6.56 8.55
CA THR A 77 8.46 -6.58 8.76
C THR A 77 7.81 -5.36 8.13
N ILE A 78 6.80 -5.61 7.29
CA ILE A 78 5.91 -4.62 6.72
C ILE A 78 4.49 -4.96 7.16
N LYS A 79 3.76 -3.97 7.66
CA LYS A 79 2.35 -4.11 8.03
C LYS A 79 1.57 -2.91 7.53
N VAL A 80 0.36 -3.16 7.07
CA VAL A 80 -0.58 -2.13 6.63
C VAL A 80 -1.87 -2.24 7.42
N TRP A 81 -2.38 -1.10 7.87
CA TRP A 81 -3.65 -1.00 8.57
C TRP A 81 -4.61 -0.10 7.81
N PHE A 82 -5.88 -0.47 7.85
CA PHE A 82 -7.01 0.27 7.33
C PHE A 82 -8.05 0.42 8.44
N ASP A 83 -8.41 1.65 8.78
CA ASP A 83 -9.32 1.99 9.89
C ASP A 83 -8.98 1.25 11.20
N GLY A 84 -7.68 1.19 11.53
CA GLY A 84 -7.18 0.58 12.75
C GLY A 84 -7.02 -0.95 12.71
N LYS A 85 -7.53 -1.64 11.68
CA LYS A 85 -7.38 -3.09 11.50
C LYS A 85 -6.17 -3.39 10.61
N GLN A 86 -5.32 -4.36 10.99
CA GLN A 86 -4.27 -4.85 10.11
C GLN A 86 -4.90 -5.58 8.93
N VAL A 87 -4.53 -5.18 7.71
CA VAL A 87 -5.13 -5.70 6.46
C VAL A 87 -4.12 -6.34 5.53
N LEU A 88 -2.83 -5.99 5.63
CA LEU A 88 -1.75 -6.64 4.88
C LEU A 88 -0.52 -6.82 5.78
N SER A 89 0.21 -7.91 5.57
CA SER A 89 1.54 -8.12 6.16
C SER A 89 2.50 -8.74 5.14
N ALA A 90 3.79 -8.44 5.28
CA ALA A 90 4.88 -9.06 4.53
C ALA A 90 6.16 -9.02 5.37
N THR A 91 7.14 -9.87 5.02
CA THR A 91 8.50 -9.78 5.56
C THR A 91 9.49 -9.78 4.40
N ASP A 92 10.17 -8.66 4.18
CA ASP A 92 11.16 -8.51 3.12
C ASP A 92 12.25 -7.48 3.51
N ARG A 93 13.51 -7.84 3.26
CA ARG A 93 14.70 -7.05 3.63
C ARG A 93 15.46 -6.50 2.42
N THR A 94 14.89 -6.62 1.22
CA THR A 94 15.56 -6.22 -0.04
C THR A 94 15.92 -4.74 -0.04
N LEU A 95 15.01 -3.86 0.41
CA LEU A 95 15.22 -2.41 0.43
C LEU A 95 15.31 -1.87 1.85
N GLY A 96 16.17 -0.85 1.99
CA GLY A 96 16.49 -0.19 3.25
C GLY A 96 15.67 1.07 3.48
N LYS A 97 16.36 2.17 3.79
CA LYS A 97 15.78 3.51 3.92
C LYS A 97 15.54 4.14 2.54
N GLY A 98 14.54 4.99 2.43
CA GLY A 98 14.24 5.71 1.19
C GLY A 98 13.12 6.71 1.38
N ALA A 99 12.69 7.32 0.27
CA ALA A 99 11.58 8.26 0.26
C ALA A 99 10.23 7.56 0.48
N ILE A 100 9.23 8.35 0.84
CA ILE A 100 7.82 7.98 0.88
C ILE A 100 7.11 8.64 -0.30
N GLY A 101 6.19 7.92 -0.94
CA GLY A 101 5.38 8.41 -2.04
C GLY A 101 3.91 8.07 -1.87
N LEU A 102 3.02 8.92 -2.39
CA LEU A 102 1.57 8.74 -2.40
C LEU A 102 1.09 8.84 -3.85
N GLY A 103 0.19 7.96 -4.26
CA GLY A 103 -0.38 7.96 -5.60
C GLY A 103 -1.69 7.18 -5.65
N SER A 104 -2.34 7.19 -6.81
CA SER A 104 -3.53 6.37 -7.08
C SER A 104 -3.33 5.51 -8.32
N PHE A 105 -4.21 4.53 -8.50
CA PHE A 105 -4.22 3.64 -9.66
C PHE A 105 -5.67 3.49 -10.14
N ASP A 106 -5.90 3.50 -11.46
CA ASP A 106 -7.22 3.45 -12.14
C ASP A 106 -8.27 4.51 -11.76
N ASP A 107 -8.13 5.19 -10.63
CA ASP A 107 -9.06 6.17 -10.07
C ASP A 107 -8.33 7.39 -9.47
N LEU A 108 -9.10 8.44 -9.13
CA LEU A 108 -8.60 9.60 -8.38
C LEU A 108 -8.44 9.26 -6.90
N GLY A 109 -7.23 9.46 -6.36
CA GLY A 109 -6.96 9.40 -4.92
C GLY A 109 -6.79 10.80 -4.32
N SER A 110 -7.26 10.99 -3.09
CA SER A 110 -7.02 12.21 -2.31
C SER A 110 -6.36 11.85 -0.97
N PHE A 111 -5.39 12.66 -0.55
CA PHE A 111 -4.61 12.44 0.68
C PHE A 111 -4.63 13.69 1.56
N ARG A 112 -4.77 13.51 2.87
CA ARG A 112 -4.66 14.57 3.87
C ARG A 112 -4.16 14.02 5.20
N ASN A 113 -3.72 14.90 6.10
CA ASN A 113 -3.22 14.56 7.43
C ASN A 113 -2.05 13.55 7.40
N VAL A 114 -1.18 13.65 6.39
CA VAL A 114 -0.04 12.77 6.22
C VAL A 114 0.98 13.05 7.33
N ARG A 115 1.31 12.02 8.11
CA ARG A 115 2.34 12.07 9.14
C ARG A 115 3.32 10.93 8.91
N ILE A 116 4.61 11.25 8.94
CA ILE A 116 5.69 10.28 8.85
C ILE A 116 6.51 10.41 10.14
N THR A 117 6.75 9.27 10.79
CA THR A 117 7.56 9.15 12.00
C THR A 117 8.50 7.98 11.83
N GLY A 118 9.73 8.12 12.31
CA GLY A 118 10.75 7.08 12.32
C GLY A 118 11.80 7.39 13.37
N GLU A 119 12.67 6.42 13.62
CA GLU A 119 13.83 6.51 14.52
C GLU A 119 15.13 6.49 13.73
#